data_AF-A0A1H3JEC1-F1
#
_entry.id   AF-A0A1H3JEC1-F1
#
_cell.length_a   1.000
_cell.length_b   1.000
_cell.length_c   1.000
_cell.angle_alpha   90.00
_cell.angle_beta   90.00
_cell.angle_gamma   90.00
#
_symmetry.space_group_name_H-M   'P 1'
#
loop_
_entity.id
_entity.type
_entity.pdbx_description
1 polymer ?
#
loop_
_entity_poly.entity_id
_entity_poly.type
_entity_poly.pdbx_seq_one_letter_code
_entity_poly.pdbx_strand_id
1 'polypeptide(L)'
;MNYEITDINVTAATIRFRNKSNEDGRPKKGPFFNGTQAWSFEKNDIELFKNAVWQGYLDASRTFHGIEGTDKNQGAFLKLAKSIQAYFNDDKPFDHNSWCNSFIADIEKYNHYNARYGQAQKVVNMAFKYLLCCDNIDEQTRAKFDSCHIPLDQYTLAWYFLQGRNLFLEWSYLNQEQYETISTDIRTILGNDTLRSELLIWEGMKPKIVNLKRR
;
A
#
# COMPACT_ATOMS: atom_id res chain seq x y z
N MET A 1 -9.46 -12.74 -22.02
CA MET A 1 -8.46 -11.87 -22.68
C MET A 1 -7.49 -11.47 -21.58
N ASN A 2 -6.38 -12.20 -21.45
CA ASN A 2 -5.40 -11.96 -20.37
C ASN A 2 -4.64 -10.69 -20.74
N TYR A 3 -4.82 -9.61 -19.98
CA TYR A 3 -4.02 -8.41 -20.16
C TYR A 3 -2.60 -8.69 -19.68
N GLU A 4 -1.67 -8.83 -20.62
CA GLU A 4 -0.25 -8.98 -20.32
C GLU A 4 0.24 -7.77 -19.53
N ILE A 5 0.98 -8.08 -18.46
CA ILE A 5 1.74 -7.11 -17.68
C ILE A 5 2.72 -6.44 -18.66
N THR A 6 2.67 -5.11 -18.75
CA THR A 6 3.43 -4.29 -19.71
C THR A 6 4.93 -4.64 -19.74
N ASP A 7 5.62 -4.37 -20.86
CA ASP A 7 7.08 -4.51 -21.08
C ASP A 7 8.00 -3.76 -20.08
N ILE A 8 7.43 -3.08 -19.10
CA ILE A 8 8.16 -2.44 -18.01
C ILE A 8 8.59 -3.53 -17.02
N ASN A 9 9.90 -3.69 -16.82
CA ASN A 9 10.40 -4.55 -15.76
C ASN A 9 10.22 -3.92 -14.38
N VAL A 10 10.26 -4.75 -13.32
CA VAL A 10 10.02 -4.28 -11.94
C VAL A 10 11.00 -3.18 -11.53
N THR A 11 12.26 -3.24 -11.97
CA THR A 11 13.26 -2.20 -11.67
C THR A 11 12.83 -0.83 -12.17
N ALA A 12 12.39 -0.74 -13.42
CA ALA A 12 11.91 0.50 -14.01
C ALA A 12 10.64 1.00 -13.31
N ALA A 13 9.71 0.11 -12.95
CA ALA A 13 8.51 0.47 -12.17
C ALA A 13 8.86 1.01 -10.78
N THR A 14 9.83 0.40 -10.09
CA THR A 14 10.33 0.90 -8.79
C THR A 14 10.93 2.30 -8.93
N ILE A 15 11.78 2.54 -9.94
CA ILE A 15 12.37 3.87 -10.17
C ILE A 15 11.27 4.92 -10.40
N ARG A 16 10.23 4.60 -11.18
CA ARG A 16 9.10 5.50 -11.42
C ARG A 16 8.29 5.75 -10.16
N PHE A 17 8.07 4.72 -9.34
CA PHE A 17 7.39 4.85 -8.06
C PHE A 17 8.13 5.79 -7.10
N ARG A 18 9.46 5.65 -7.00
CA ARG A 18 10.33 6.51 -6.17
C ARG A 18 10.34 7.98 -6.63
N ASN A 19 10.25 8.21 -7.94
CA ASN A 19 10.29 9.54 -8.54
C ASN A 19 8.90 10.14 -8.81
N LYS A 20 7.85 9.62 -8.16
CA LYS A 20 6.48 10.06 -8.40
C LYS A 20 6.27 11.54 -8.03
N SER A 21 5.66 12.28 -8.94
CA SER A 21 5.12 13.63 -8.74
C SER A 21 3.59 13.63 -8.69
N ASN A 22 3.02 14.73 -8.19
CA ASN A 22 1.60 15.02 -8.28
C ASN A 22 1.20 15.34 -9.73
N GLU A 23 -0.11 15.40 -10.01
CA GLU A 23 -0.63 15.71 -11.35
C GLU A 23 -0.21 17.10 -11.86
N ASP A 24 0.08 18.04 -10.96
CA ASP A 24 0.56 19.40 -11.24
C ASP A 24 2.10 19.48 -11.42
N GLY A 25 2.79 18.34 -11.44
CA GLY A 25 4.24 18.25 -11.59
C GLY A 25 5.04 18.53 -10.31
N ARG A 26 4.39 18.92 -9.20
CA ARG A 26 5.09 19.13 -7.93
C ARG A 26 5.54 17.79 -7.32
N PRO A 27 6.65 17.75 -6.57
CA PRO A 27 7.04 16.56 -5.83
C PRO A 27 5.90 16.08 -4.93
N LYS A 28 5.72 14.76 -4.86
CA LYS A 28 4.75 14.18 -3.93
C LYS A 28 5.13 14.54 -2.49
N LYS A 29 4.12 14.65 -1.62
CA LYS A 29 4.37 14.90 -0.19
C LYS A 29 4.74 13.62 0.55
N GLY A 30 5.58 13.79 1.57
CA GLY A 30 5.93 12.76 2.54
C GLY A 30 7.43 12.45 2.59
N PRO A 31 7.84 11.66 3.59
CA PRO A 31 9.24 11.53 3.99
C PRO A 31 10.16 10.96 2.91
N PHE A 32 9.65 10.09 2.04
CA PHE A 32 10.42 9.51 0.94
C PHE A 32 10.66 10.47 -0.23
N PHE A 33 9.81 11.51 -0.37
CA PHE A 33 9.82 12.41 -1.52
C PHE A 33 10.41 13.78 -1.20
N ASN A 34 10.40 14.20 0.06
CA ASN A 34 11.09 15.41 0.54
C ASN A 34 12.56 15.13 0.94
N GLY A 35 13.01 13.87 0.87
CA GLY A 35 14.37 13.45 1.19
C GLY A 35 14.66 13.22 2.67
N THR A 36 13.67 13.30 3.58
CA THR A 36 13.91 13.03 5.00
C THR A 36 14.06 11.55 5.32
N GLN A 37 13.55 10.66 4.46
CA GLN A 37 13.74 9.22 4.51
C GLN A 37 14.52 8.75 3.27
N ALA A 38 15.64 8.09 3.50
CA ALA A 38 16.38 7.43 2.44
C ALA A 38 15.63 6.18 1.95
N TRP A 39 15.78 5.86 0.66
CA TRP A 39 15.33 4.60 0.08
C TRP A 39 16.31 3.44 0.40
N SER A 40 16.75 3.30 1.65
CA SER A 40 17.55 2.15 2.13
C SER A 40 16.73 1.37 3.14
N PHE A 41 16.69 0.05 3.01
CA PHE A 41 16.00 -0.81 3.95
C PHE A 41 16.91 -1.12 5.15
N GLU A 42 16.54 -0.61 6.32
CA GLU A 42 17.25 -0.83 7.57
C GLU A 42 16.28 -1.45 8.59
N LYS A 43 16.36 -2.77 8.81
CA LYS A 43 15.39 -3.52 9.64
C LYS A 43 15.25 -3.00 11.08
N ASN A 44 16.30 -2.37 11.61
CA ASN A 44 16.33 -1.81 12.97
C ASN A 44 15.91 -0.33 13.03
N ASP A 45 15.74 0.33 11.88
CA ASP A 45 15.32 1.72 11.82
C ASP A 45 13.80 1.84 11.94
N ILE A 46 13.31 2.13 13.15
CA ILE A 46 11.86 2.34 13.37
C ILE A 46 11.30 3.54 12.59
N GLU A 47 12.13 4.55 12.28
CA GLU A 47 11.69 5.72 11.53
C GLU A 47 11.36 5.35 10.07
N LEU A 48 12.13 4.45 9.44
CA LEU A 48 11.79 3.89 8.13
C LEU A 48 10.37 3.30 8.11
N PHE A 49 10.02 2.46 9.09
CA PHE A 49 8.70 1.84 9.17
C PHE A 49 7.60 2.87 9.45
N LYS A 50 7.86 3.83 10.35
CA LYS A 50 6.91 4.91 10.66
C LYS A 50 6.67 5.79 9.43
N ASN A 51 7.71 6.09 8.67
CA ASN A 51 7.66 6.86 7.44
C ASN A 51 6.93 6.10 6.33
N ALA A 52 7.10 4.78 6.23
CA ALA A 52 6.34 3.93 5.31
C ALA A 52 4.84 3.93 5.65
N VAL A 53 4.48 3.80 6.93
CA VAL A 53 3.10 3.89 7.40
C VAL A 53 2.51 5.27 7.13
N TRP A 54 3.23 6.35 7.46
CA TRP A 54 2.79 7.70 7.18
C TRP A 54 2.56 7.90 5.67
N GLN A 55 3.49 7.45 4.84
CA GLN A 55 3.36 7.59 3.40
C GLN A 55 2.16 6.78 2.85
N GLY A 56 1.90 5.59 3.40
CA GLY A 56 0.70 4.81 3.11
C GLY A 56 -0.59 5.53 3.54
N TYR A 57 -0.59 6.18 4.71
CA TYR A 57 -1.69 7.04 5.13
C TYR A 57 -1.89 8.22 4.17
N LEU A 58 -0.84 8.90 3.72
CA LEU A 58 -0.96 10.00 2.76
C LEU A 58 -1.63 9.55 1.46
N ASP A 59 -1.35 8.33 0.98
CA ASP A 59 -2.00 7.76 -0.22
C ASP A 59 -3.50 7.45 -0.02
N ALA A 60 -3.93 7.23 1.22
CA ALA A 60 -5.32 6.98 1.58
C ALA A 60 -6.04 8.21 2.16
N SER A 61 -5.30 9.27 2.52
CA SER A 61 -5.74 10.40 3.35
C SER A 61 -6.99 11.09 2.83
N ARG A 62 -7.14 11.21 1.50
CA ARG A 62 -8.33 11.78 0.84
C ARG A 62 -9.64 11.06 1.15
N THR A 63 -9.59 9.87 1.74
CA THR A 63 -10.78 9.10 2.11
C THR A 63 -11.14 9.27 3.59
N PHE A 64 -10.21 9.75 4.42
CA PHE A 64 -10.38 9.97 5.85
C PHE A 64 -10.99 11.36 6.12
N HIS A 65 -12.15 11.64 5.52
CA HIS A 65 -12.85 12.91 5.72
C HIS A 65 -13.26 13.08 7.19
N GLY A 66 -12.89 14.20 7.80
CA GLY A 66 -13.25 14.51 9.19
C GLY A 66 -12.17 14.16 10.24
N ILE A 67 -11.02 13.62 9.85
CA ILE A 67 -9.87 13.48 10.76
C ILE A 67 -9.15 14.83 10.92
N GLU A 68 -8.92 15.22 12.18
CA GLU A 68 -8.18 16.43 12.54
C GLU A 68 -6.66 16.21 12.46
N GLY A 69 -6.07 16.53 11.32
CA GLY A 69 -4.61 16.58 11.13
C GLY A 69 -3.88 15.24 11.34
N THR A 70 -2.60 15.18 10.97
CA THR A 70 -1.80 13.95 11.13
C THR A 70 -1.15 13.80 12.50
N ASP A 71 -1.08 14.89 13.28
CA ASP A 71 -0.35 14.89 14.56
C ASP A 71 -1.01 13.99 15.61
N LYS A 72 -2.34 13.93 15.62
CA LYS A 72 -3.10 13.02 16.50
C LYS A 72 -2.91 11.55 16.14
N ASN A 73 -2.45 11.25 14.93
CA ASN A 73 -2.27 9.89 14.43
C ASN A 73 -0.88 9.30 14.71
N GLN A 74 0.06 10.08 15.26
CA GLN A 74 1.44 9.62 15.47
C GLN A 74 1.50 8.35 16.34
N GLY A 75 0.64 8.24 17.35
CA GLY A 75 0.55 7.04 18.19
C GLY A 75 0.09 5.80 17.43
N ALA A 76 -0.94 5.93 16.59
CA ALA A 76 -1.41 4.85 15.71
C ALA A 76 -0.33 4.43 14.69
N PHE A 77 0.33 5.41 14.08
CA PHE A 77 1.39 5.16 13.10
C PHE A 77 2.59 4.45 13.72
N LEU A 78 3.03 4.88 14.90
CA LEU A 78 4.13 4.25 15.61
C LEU A 78 3.79 2.80 16.00
N LYS A 79 2.56 2.55 16.48
CA LYS A 79 2.15 1.19 16.86
C LYS A 79 2.09 0.26 15.66
N LEU A 80 1.49 0.68 14.55
CA LEU A 80 1.49 -0.09 13.31
C LEU A 80 2.92 -0.31 12.78
N ALA A 81 3.78 0.72 12.81
CA ALA A 81 5.17 0.61 12.38
C ALA A 81 5.94 -0.43 13.20
N LYS A 82 5.76 -0.48 14.53
CA LYS A 82 6.36 -1.51 15.39
C LYS A 82 5.87 -2.92 15.02
N SER A 83 4.58 -3.07 14.73
CA SER A 83 4.02 -4.37 14.31
C SER A 83 4.59 -4.84 12.97
N ILE A 84 4.73 -3.93 12.00
CA ILE A 84 5.35 -4.25 10.70
C ILE A 84 6.85 -4.55 10.89
N GLN A 85 7.58 -3.76 11.69
CA GLN A 85 8.99 -4.01 11.97
C GLN A 85 9.20 -5.37 12.64
N ALA A 86 8.36 -5.72 13.62
CA ALA A 86 8.40 -7.02 14.28
C ALA A 86 8.19 -8.17 13.29
N TYR A 87 7.34 -8.00 12.26
CA TYR A 87 7.22 -8.99 11.19
C TYR A 87 8.53 -9.22 10.42
N PHE A 88 9.34 -8.19 10.21
CA PHE A 88 10.65 -8.36 9.56
C PHE A 88 11.72 -8.92 10.50
N ASN A 89 11.66 -8.61 11.79
CA ASN A 89 12.66 -9.07 12.78
C ASN A 89 12.37 -10.46 13.36
N ASP A 90 11.09 -10.85 13.45
CA ASP A 90 10.67 -12.10 14.08
C ASP A 90 10.28 -13.15 13.02
N ASP A 91 10.28 -14.43 13.40
CA ASP A 91 9.69 -15.51 12.60
C ASP A 91 8.17 -15.58 12.83
N LYS A 92 7.49 -14.47 12.53
CA LYS A 92 6.04 -14.32 12.68
C LYS A 92 5.35 -14.42 11.32
N PRO A 93 4.17 -15.04 11.25
CA PRO A 93 3.37 -15.03 10.04
C PRO A 93 2.92 -13.61 9.68
N PHE A 94 2.66 -13.39 8.40
CA PHE A 94 2.09 -12.14 7.91
C PHE A 94 0.63 -12.03 8.40
N ASP A 95 0.35 -11.05 9.26
CA ASP A 95 -0.94 -10.89 9.96
C ASP A 95 -1.62 -9.57 9.60
N HIS A 96 -1.96 -9.44 8.32
CA HIS A 96 -2.58 -8.24 7.76
C HIS A 96 -3.88 -7.83 8.47
N ASN A 97 -4.73 -8.81 8.81
CA ASN A 97 -6.03 -8.57 9.40
C ASN A 97 -5.90 -7.95 10.81
N SER A 98 -5.00 -8.50 11.63
CA SER A 98 -4.69 -7.94 12.95
C SER A 98 -4.18 -6.51 12.84
N TRP A 99 -3.28 -6.23 11.89
CA TRP A 99 -2.76 -4.87 11.69
C TRP A 99 -3.84 -3.89 11.23
N CYS A 100 -4.73 -4.29 10.32
CA CYS A 100 -5.85 -3.44 9.90
C CYS A 100 -6.81 -3.15 11.04
N ASN A 101 -7.23 -4.18 11.77
CA ASN A 101 -8.17 -4.04 12.88
C ASN A 101 -7.57 -3.24 14.05
N SER A 102 -6.30 -3.46 14.38
CA SER A 102 -5.59 -2.63 15.37
C SER A 102 -5.49 -1.19 14.91
N PHE A 103 -5.15 -0.95 13.64
CA PHE A 103 -5.06 0.41 13.10
C PHE A 103 -6.41 1.13 13.15
N ILE A 104 -7.51 0.46 12.79
CA ILE A 104 -8.87 1.01 12.90
C ILE A 104 -9.18 1.40 14.35
N ALA A 105 -8.94 0.48 15.30
CA ALA A 105 -9.18 0.73 16.71
C ALA A 105 -8.34 1.89 17.26
N ASP A 106 -7.08 2.01 16.83
CA ASP A 106 -6.21 3.11 17.22
C ASP A 106 -6.70 4.44 16.60
N ILE A 107 -7.11 4.46 15.33
CA ILE A 107 -7.65 5.67 14.68
C ILE A 107 -8.94 6.14 15.37
N GLU A 108 -9.85 5.23 15.71
CA GLU A 108 -11.06 5.53 16.48
C GLU A 108 -10.70 6.13 17.84
N LYS A 109 -9.75 5.52 18.56
CA LYS A 109 -9.31 5.98 19.88
C LYS A 109 -8.70 7.39 19.84
N TYR A 110 -7.88 7.71 18.85
CA TYR A 110 -7.14 8.98 18.80
C TYR A 110 -7.89 10.12 18.09
N ASN A 111 -8.87 9.80 17.24
CA ASN A 111 -9.56 10.80 16.40
C ASN A 111 -11.08 10.75 16.50
N HIS A 112 -11.67 9.82 17.24
CA HIS A 112 -13.12 9.56 17.23
C HIS A 112 -13.65 9.34 15.81
N TYR A 113 -12.83 8.66 15.00
CA TYR A 113 -13.12 8.39 13.59
C TYR A 113 -13.17 6.90 13.32
N ASN A 114 -14.34 6.44 12.86
CA ASN A 114 -14.56 5.04 12.53
C ASN A 114 -13.98 4.72 11.14
N ALA A 115 -12.70 4.36 11.12
CA ALA A 115 -12.01 3.97 9.90
C ALA A 115 -12.56 2.66 9.35
N ARG A 116 -12.79 2.62 8.03
CA ARG A 116 -13.23 1.43 7.32
C ARG A 116 -12.05 0.53 6.97
N TYR A 117 -12.35 -0.75 6.81
CA TYR A 117 -11.35 -1.76 6.44
C TYR A 117 -10.64 -1.44 5.11
N GLY A 118 -11.38 -1.01 4.09
CA GLY A 118 -10.83 -0.55 2.82
C GLY A 118 -9.80 0.58 2.94
N GLN A 119 -9.96 1.45 3.95
CA GLN A 119 -8.98 2.50 4.26
C GLN A 119 -7.76 1.91 4.96
N ALA A 120 -7.96 1.07 5.97
CA ALA A 120 -6.89 0.44 6.75
C ALA A 120 -5.98 -0.44 5.87
N GLN A 121 -6.55 -1.32 5.04
CA GLN A 121 -5.77 -2.18 4.13
C GLN A 121 -4.91 -1.33 3.19
N LYS A 122 -5.42 -0.17 2.74
CA LYS A 122 -4.66 0.70 1.85
C LYS A 122 -3.42 1.25 2.57
N VAL A 123 -3.56 1.68 3.83
CA VAL A 123 -2.43 2.16 4.63
C VAL A 123 -1.40 1.04 4.86
N VAL A 124 -1.85 -0.13 5.32
CA VAL A 124 -0.97 -1.27 5.62
C VAL A 124 -0.23 -1.75 4.38
N ASN A 125 -0.95 -2.04 3.29
CA ASN A 125 -0.34 -2.59 2.07
C ASN A 125 0.54 -1.58 1.35
N MET A 126 0.19 -0.29 1.38
CA MET A 126 1.09 0.75 0.85
C MET A 126 2.37 0.86 1.68
N ALA A 127 2.33 0.71 3.00
CA ALA A 127 3.53 0.70 3.82
C ALA A 127 4.49 -0.41 3.39
N PHE A 128 3.98 -1.64 3.20
CA PHE A 128 4.77 -2.75 2.64
C PHE A 128 5.30 -2.44 1.24
N LYS A 129 4.50 -1.80 0.37
CA LYS A 129 4.96 -1.38 -0.96
C LYS A 129 6.13 -0.38 -0.90
N TYR A 130 6.08 0.60 0.02
CA TYR A 130 7.19 1.54 0.22
C TYR A 130 8.46 0.83 0.70
N LEU A 131 8.32 -0.10 1.65
CA LEU A 131 9.43 -0.89 2.16
C LEU A 131 10.04 -1.79 1.06
N LEU A 132 9.21 -2.46 0.25
CA LEU A 132 9.65 -3.26 -0.89
C LEU A 132 10.43 -2.42 -1.91
N CYS A 133 10.07 -1.15 -2.04
CA CYS A 133 10.75 -0.21 -2.94
C CYS A 133 12.03 0.37 -2.33
N CYS A 134 12.53 -0.08 -1.18
CA CYS A 134 13.84 0.34 -0.67
C CYS A 134 14.99 -0.49 -1.27
N ASP A 135 16.20 0.08 -1.26
CA ASP A 135 17.44 -0.60 -1.62
C ASP A 135 17.97 -1.44 -0.45
N ASN A 136 19.02 -2.23 -0.70
CA ASN A 136 19.74 -3.02 0.31
C ASN A 136 18.90 -4.10 1.03
N ILE A 137 17.77 -4.52 0.45
CA ILE A 137 16.96 -5.64 0.97
C ILE A 137 17.66 -6.97 0.65
N ASP A 138 18.13 -7.66 1.70
CA ASP A 138 18.69 -9.01 1.63
C ASP A 138 17.66 -10.08 1.20
N GLU A 139 18.12 -11.27 0.82
CA GLU A 139 17.26 -12.33 0.28
C GLU A 139 16.21 -12.84 1.28
N GLN A 140 16.57 -12.93 2.57
CA GLN A 140 15.64 -13.40 3.62
C GLN A 140 14.50 -12.41 3.85
N THR A 141 14.83 -11.13 3.94
CA THR A 141 13.87 -10.03 4.02
C THR A 141 13.03 -9.96 2.75
N ARG A 142 13.65 -10.19 1.60
CA ARG A 142 12.99 -10.18 0.30
C ARG A 142 11.91 -11.26 0.20
N ALA A 143 12.17 -12.46 0.71
CA ALA A 143 11.20 -13.56 0.75
C ALA A 143 9.96 -13.26 1.62
N LYS A 144 10.11 -12.44 2.68
CA LYS A 144 8.95 -12.01 3.49
C LYS A 144 7.91 -11.24 2.65
N PHE A 145 8.33 -10.50 1.63
CA PHE A 145 7.37 -9.80 0.78
C PHE A 145 6.46 -10.72 -0.05
N ASP A 146 6.79 -12.00 -0.23
CA ASP A 146 5.95 -12.95 -0.97
C ASP A 146 4.64 -13.25 -0.24
N SER A 147 4.63 -13.12 1.09
CA SER A 147 3.41 -13.24 1.90
C SER A 147 2.58 -11.96 1.94
N CYS A 148 3.12 -10.83 1.49
CA CYS A 148 2.44 -9.55 1.56
C CYS A 148 1.25 -9.46 0.59
N HIS A 149 0.21 -8.75 1.02
CA HIS A 149 -0.94 -8.45 0.17
C HIS A 149 -0.68 -7.20 -0.67
N ILE A 150 -1.46 -7.04 -1.73
CA ILE A 150 -1.39 -5.85 -2.57
C ILE A 150 -2.36 -4.77 -2.09
N PRO A 151 -2.01 -3.48 -2.25
CA PRO A 151 -2.95 -2.43 -1.93
C PRO A 151 -4.12 -2.41 -2.94
N LEU A 152 -5.33 -2.64 -2.46
CA LEU A 152 -6.53 -2.45 -3.29
C LEU A 152 -6.85 -0.96 -3.38
N ASP A 153 -6.67 -0.38 -4.56
CA ASP A 153 -7.11 0.97 -4.88
C ASP A 153 -7.82 1.01 -6.23
N GLN A 154 -8.16 2.22 -6.69
CA GLN A 154 -8.81 2.40 -7.99
C GLN A 154 -8.04 1.74 -9.15
N TYR A 155 -6.70 1.71 -9.14
CA TYR A 155 -5.89 1.13 -10.20
C TYR A 155 -5.91 -0.40 -10.15
N THR A 156 -5.67 -0.96 -8.97
CA THR A 156 -5.70 -2.42 -8.75
C THR A 156 -7.10 -2.99 -9.04
N LEU A 157 -8.16 -2.33 -8.58
CA LEU A 157 -9.54 -2.79 -8.80
C LEU A 157 -9.99 -2.65 -10.25
N ALA A 158 -9.54 -1.61 -10.97
CA ALA A 158 -9.78 -1.51 -12.40
C ALA A 158 -9.06 -2.61 -13.19
N TRP A 159 -7.82 -2.94 -12.81
CA TRP A 159 -7.13 -4.10 -13.41
C TRP A 159 -7.85 -5.41 -13.12
N TYR A 160 -8.30 -5.60 -11.87
CA TYR A 160 -9.07 -6.77 -11.45
C TYR A 160 -10.35 -6.92 -12.28
N PHE A 161 -11.08 -5.83 -12.52
CA PHE A 161 -12.23 -5.80 -13.41
C PHE A 161 -11.87 -6.22 -14.85
N LEU A 162 -10.73 -5.74 -15.38
CA LEU A 162 -10.25 -6.16 -16.72
C LEU A 162 -9.89 -7.65 -16.80
N GLN A 163 -9.67 -8.33 -15.67
CA GLN A 163 -9.54 -9.79 -15.61
C GLN A 163 -10.89 -10.53 -15.63
N GLY A 164 -11.99 -9.82 -15.90
CA GLY A 164 -13.34 -10.39 -15.96
C GLY A 164 -13.99 -10.59 -14.59
N ARG A 165 -13.58 -9.83 -13.58
CA ARG A 165 -14.13 -9.88 -12.22
C ARG A 165 -15.10 -8.73 -11.95
N ASN A 166 -15.69 -8.71 -10.76
CA ASN A 166 -16.65 -7.68 -10.37
C ASN A 166 -16.01 -6.28 -10.34
N LEU A 167 -16.79 -5.27 -10.73
CA LEU A 167 -16.39 -3.87 -10.64
C LEU A 167 -16.59 -3.34 -9.21
N PHE A 168 -15.54 -2.77 -8.65
CA PHE A 168 -15.56 -2.10 -7.35
C PHE A 168 -15.12 -0.64 -7.50
N LEU A 169 -16.05 0.30 -7.32
CA LEU A 169 -15.78 1.73 -7.54
C LEU A 169 -15.17 2.41 -6.29
N GLU A 170 -15.50 1.94 -5.10
CA GLU A 170 -15.14 2.59 -3.84
C GLU A 170 -14.28 1.68 -2.95
N TRP A 171 -12.97 1.59 -3.27
CA TRP A 171 -12.02 0.76 -2.52
C TRP A 171 -12.00 1.06 -1.01
N SER A 172 -12.27 2.30 -0.60
CA SER A 172 -12.28 2.70 0.82
C SER A 172 -13.50 2.17 1.59
N TYR A 173 -14.55 1.70 0.89
CA TYR A 173 -15.76 1.14 1.48
C TYR A 173 -15.74 -0.39 1.56
N LEU A 174 -14.69 -1.04 1.06
CA LEU A 174 -14.54 -2.49 1.20
C LEU A 174 -14.57 -2.87 2.68
N ASN A 175 -15.39 -3.86 3.00
CA ASN A 175 -15.33 -4.53 4.29
C ASN A 175 -14.21 -5.61 4.28
N GLN A 176 -13.97 -6.24 5.44
CA GLN A 176 -12.92 -7.24 5.58
C GLN A 176 -13.13 -8.45 4.64
N GLU A 177 -14.34 -9.01 4.60
CA GLU A 177 -14.67 -10.19 3.77
C GLU A 177 -14.48 -9.92 2.27
N GLN A 178 -14.94 -8.76 1.79
CA GLN A 178 -14.76 -8.34 0.41
C GLN A 178 -13.27 -8.19 0.07
N TYR A 179 -12.51 -7.54 0.96
CA TYR A 179 -11.06 -7.40 0.77
C TYR A 179 -10.37 -8.76 0.70
N GLU A 180 -10.64 -9.67 1.64
CA GLU A 180 -10.01 -10.99 1.71
C GLU A 180 -10.33 -11.82 0.45
N THR A 181 -11.59 -11.76 0.00
CA THR A 181 -12.03 -12.45 -1.23
C THR A 181 -11.25 -11.94 -2.44
N ILE A 182 -11.18 -10.61 -2.62
CA ILE A 182 -10.45 -10.01 -3.75
C ILE A 182 -8.96 -10.31 -3.64
N SER A 183 -8.36 -10.14 -2.46
CA SER A 183 -6.93 -10.36 -2.24
C SER A 183 -6.51 -11.81 -2.52
N THR A 184 -7.36 -12.78 -2.15
CA THR A 184 -7.11 -14.21 -2.39
C THR A 184 -7.22 -14.56 -3.87
N ASP A 185 -8.22 -14.04 -4.57
CA ASP A 185 -8.36 -14.27 -6.00
C ASP A 185 -7.22 -13.60 -6.79
N ILE A 186 -6.81 -12.37 -6.42
CA ILE A 186 -5.67 -11.72 -7.06
C ILE A 186 -4.36 -12.51 -6.84
N ARG A 187 -4.13 -13.04 -5.62
CA ARG A 187 -3.00 -13.93 -5.37
C ARG A 187 -3.06 -15.20 -6.23
N THR A 188 -4.26 -15.74 -6.47
CA THR A 188 -4.45 -16.90 -7.35
C THR A 188 -4.13 -16.56 -8.80
N ILE A 189 -4.48 -15.36 -9.26
CA ILE A 189 -4.20 -14.88 -10.64
C ILE A 189 -2.69 -14.62 -10.84
N LEU A 190 -2.05 -13.96 -9.88
CA LEU A 190 -0.66 -13.49 -10.01
C LEU A 190 0.38 -14.51 -9.54
N GLY A 191 0.00 -15.45 -8.68
CA GLY A 191 0.91 -16.41 -8.06
C GLY A 191 1.85 -15.74 -7.04
N ASN A 192 3.09 -16.25 -6.99
CA ASN A 192 4.14 -15.71 -6.14
C ASN A 192 4.54 -14.30 -6.63
N ASP A 193 5.09 -13.47 -5.74
CA ASP A 193 5.51 -12.09 -6.05
C ASP A 193 4.35 -11.11 -6.34
N THR A 194 3.22 -11.30 -5.64
CA THR A 194 1.99 -10.51 -5.82
C THR A 194 2.24 -9.01 -5.63
N LEU A 195 3.05 -8.61 -4.63
CA LEU A 195 3.33 -7.20 -4.35
C LEU A 195 4.22 -6.52 -5.40
N ARG A 196 5.21 -7.22 -5.99
CA ARG A 196 5.95 -6.63 -7.12
C ARG A 196 5.10 -6.57 -8.38
N SER A 197 4.25 -7.57 -8.60
CA SER A 197 3.30 -7.54 -9.71
C SER A 197 2.36 -6.32 -9.63
N GLU A 198 1.99 -5.90 -8.42
CA GLU A 198 1.18 -4.68 -8.24
C GLU A 198 1.91 -3.40 -8.68
N LEU A 199 3.25 -3.30 -8.61
CA LEU A 199 3.97 -2.15 -9.18
C LEU A 199 3.73 -2.03 -10.68
N LEU A 200 3.72 -3.16 -11.38
CA LEU A 200 3.52 -3.23 -12.82
C LEU A 200 2.05 -2.93 -13.19
N ILE A 201 1.11 -3.50 -12.43
CA ILE A 201 -0.33 -3.20 -12.55
C ILE A 201 -0.57 -1.71 -12.37
N TRP A 202 -0.01 -1.11 -11.32
CA TRP A 202 -0.17 0.29 -11.01
C TRP A 202 0.33 1.20 -12.14
N GLU A 203 1.55 0.94 -12.64
CA GLU A 203 2.13 1.69 -13.77
C GLU A 203 1.29 1.55 -15.05
N GLY A 204 0.85 0.33 -15.37
CA GLY A 204 0.05 0.06 -16.57
C GLY A 204 -1.37 0.64 -16.54
N MET A 205 -1.96 0.75 -15.35
CA MET A 205 -3.34 1.25 -15.17
C MET A 205 -3.42 2.77 -15.00
N LYS A 206 -2.35 3.41 -14.49
CA LYS A 206 -2.29 4.87 -14.30
C LYS A 206 -2.75 5.68 -15.51
N PRO A 207 -2.24 5.47 -16.75
CA PRO A 207 -2.70 6.22 -17.92
C PRO A 207 -4.14 5.87 -18.36
N LYS A 208 -4.59 4.64 -18.09
CA LYS A 208 -5.91 4.15 -18.53
C LYS A 208 -7.05 4.77 -17.72
N ILE A 209 -6.87 4.91 -16.40
CA ILE A 209 -7.87 5.52 -15.52
C ILE A 209 -8.00 7.03 -15.73
N VAL A 210 -6.90 7.72 -16.07
CA VAL A 210 -6.97 9.15 -16.43
C VAL A 210 -7.92 9.38 -17.61
N ASN A 211 -7.98 8.44 -18.56
CA ASN A 211 -8.91 8.50 -19.69
C ASN A 211 -10.36 8.15 -19.33
N LEU A 212 -10.60 7.37 -18.26
CA LEU A 212 -11.95 7.07 -17.78
C LEU A 212 -12.62 8.26 -17.06
N LYS A 213 -11.84 9.20 -16.50
CA LYS A 213 -12.38 10.43 -15.89
C LYS A 213 -12.71 11.54 -16.90
N ARG A 214 -12.33 11.37 -18.18
CA ARG A 214 -12.52 12.36 -19.26
C ARG A 214 -13.66 11.99 -20.23
N ARG A 215 -14.34 10.86 -19.99
CA ARG A 215 -15.56 10.45 -20.68
C ARG A 215 -16.72 10.56 -19.72
#